data_AF-A0A1W0W0T2-F1
#
_entry.id   AF-A0A1W0W0T2-F1
#
_cell.length_a   1.000
_cell.length_b   1.000
_cell.length_c   1.000
_cell.angle_alpha   90.00
_cell.angle_beta   90.00
_cell.angle_gamma   90.00
#
_symmetry.space_group_name_H-M   'P 1'
#
loop_
_entity.id
_entity.type
_entity.pdbx_description
1 polymer ?
#
loop_
_entity_poly.entity_id
_entity_poly.type
_entity_poly.pdbx_seq_one_letter_code
_entity_poly.pdbx_strand_id
1 'polypeptide(L)'
;MRADGPTVHRCHQVQCPFLCPDWPSSGSFASLGLLSLRLLAAGEPACGFQRKVRWYPPSSPFFFSHCRAPPPAVCSTECLRGQRPRSRPVRPAPPRILQHVLSFLPAQPAVRTCVLARRWRRLWEGAAGLRITAANAPEPPCAPDDLVSSGELREFVDHLLLLRGGAPLDSCEFWFDVRDDVDVPHVNLWIRHIVRCQVRRLVLSITRENDVRGLHFHVDNLPLVSRHLRRLELYDTKLSDSFLDLSGCPGLEDLYIDNGDFGNAKRISSKSVKHLSVTNSCFNEQIRTIIDVPSTISLWLESPWDRTPVLGSMPLLAVAFVRFGTDCMSLDECYNSESGDCDDEHCQGCYGLEGDNFNGSTANVAKNNKSVLLNGLSGAKTLVLTDESQKFIFKRDVKWCPMFRML
;
A
#
# COMPACT_ATOMS: atom_id res chain seq x y z
N MET A 1 -52.27 63.70 40.08
CA MET A 1 -51.14 63.62 41.03
C MET A 1 -50.06 62.76 40.40
N ARG A 2 -48.82 63.26 40.48
CA ARG A 2 -47.49 62.71 40.11
C ARG A 2 -47.32 61.20 40.40
N ALA A 3 -46.40 60.43 39.80
CA ALA A 3 -45.49 60.59 38.66
C ALA A 3 -44.75 59.23 38.44
N ASP A 4 -44.42 58.97 37.17
CA ASP A 4 -43.25 58.27 36.58
C ASP A 4 -43.04 56.74 36.58
N GLY A 5 -42.77 56.23 35.36
CA GLY A 5 -42.45 54.86 34.95
C GLY A 5 -40.96 54.47 35.09
N PRO A 6 -40.43 53.54 34.27
CA PRO A 6 -40.30 53.82 32.83
C PRO A 6 -40.67 52.68 31.86
N THR A 7 -40.69 53.12 30.61
CA THR A 7 -41.17 52.57 29.36
C THR A 7 -40.18 51.63 28.65
N VAL A 8 -40.78 50.70 27.90
CA VAL A 8 -40.21 49.86 26.84
C VAL A 8 -39.83 50.72 25.61
N HIS A 9 -38.76 50.38 24.89
CA HIS A 9 -38.75 50.49 23.43
C HIS A 9 -38.02 49.32 22.75
N ARG A 10 -38.78 48.67 21.85
CA ARG A 10 -38.39 47.62 20.90
C ARG A 10 -37.34 48.12 19.90
N CYS A 11 -36.48 47.21 19.45
CA CYS A 11 -36.11 47.15 18.04
C CYS A 11 -36.65 45.85 17.44
N HIS A 12 -37.30 46.04 16.30
CA HIS A 12 -37.98 45.03 15.50
C HIS A 12 -36.98 44.21 14.66
N GLN A 13 -37.46 43.02 14.27
CA GLN A 13 -37.53 42.51 12.90
C GLN A 13 -36.81 41.17 12.58
N VAL A 14 -37.61 40.09 12.68
CA VAL A 14 -38.21 39.36 11.53
C VAL A 14 -37.46 38.17 10.89
N GLN A 15 -38.16 37.03 11.04
CA GLN A 15 -38.44 35.90 10.12
C GLN A 15 -37.33 34.92 9.67
N CYS A 16 -37.49 33.68 10.16
CA CYS A 16 -37.30 32.44 9.39
C CYS A 16 -38.41 32.29 8.34
N PRO A 17 -38.21 31.40 7.34
CA PRO A 17 -39.01 30.17 7.34
C PRO A 17 -38.27 28.89 6.90
N PHE A 18 -38.60 27.81 7.62
CA PHE A 18 -38.77 26.39 7.27
C PHE A 18 -38.29 25.82 5.91
N LEU A 19 -37.65 24.64 5.95
CA LEU A 19 -38.26 23.34 5.57
C LEU A 19 -37.25 22.17 5.71
N CYS A 20 -37.61 21.15 6.52
CA CYS A 20 -37.13 19.77 6.38
C CYS A 20 -38.04 19.00 5.40
N PRO A 21 -37.57 17.87 4.87
CA PRO A 21 -38.41 16.67 4.93
C PRO A 21 -37.68 15.42 5.47
N ASP A 22 -38.49 14.57 6.08
CA ASP A 22 -38.25 13.32 6.79
C ASP A 22 -37.68 12.15 5.94
N TRP A 23 -36.98 11.20 6.59
CA TRP A 23 -37.31 9.75 6.55
C TRP A 23 -36.51 8.92 7.59
N PRO A 24 -36.82 7.63 7.86
CA PRO A 24 -37.35 7.19 9.15
C PRO A 24 -36.42 6.30 9.98
N SER A 25 -36.83 6.22 11.24
CA SER A 25 -36.53 5.22 12.28
C SER A 25 -36.60 3.75 11.85
N SER A 26 -35.66 2.94 12.33
CA SER A 26 -35.99 1.68 13.01
C SER A 26 -34.82 1.15 13.85
N GLY A 27 -35.13 0.64 15.05
CA GLY A 27 -34.53 -0.61 15.50
C GLY A 27 -33.42 -0.57 16.56
N SER A 28 -33.76 -0.10 17.75
CA SER A 28 -33.08 -0.35 19.04
C SER A 28 -32.52 -1.77 19.21
N PHE A 29 -31.31 -1.92 19.79
CA PHE A 29 -31.01 -2.78 20.95
C PHE A 29 -29.59 -2.48 21.47
N ALA A 30 -29.48 -1.67 22.53
CA ALA A 30 -28.30 -1.68 23.40
C ALA A 30 -28.76 -1.31 24.82
N SER A 31 -28.70 -2.30 25.72
CA SER A 31 -28.91 -2.11 27.14
C SER A 31 -27.85 -2.89 27.90
N LEU A 32 -27.19 -2.15 28.80
CA LEU A 32 -26.50 -2.56 30.02
C LEU A 32 -25.07 -3.12 29.93
N GLY A 33 -24.17 -2.39 30.60
CA GLY A 33 -23.37 -3.09 31.63
C GLY A 33 -21.94 -2.63 31.86
N LEU A 34 -21.76 -1.40 32.36
CA LEU A 34 -20.81 -1.02 33.42
C LEU A 34 -19.30 -1.36 33.30
N LEU A 35 -18.52 -0.27 33.17
CA LEU A 35 -17.16 -0.12 33.67
C LEU A 35 -17.05 -0.38 35.18
N SER A 36 -15.96 -1.03 35.59
CA SER A 36 -15.24 -0.64 36.81
C SER A 36 -13.74 -0.94 36.71
N LEU A 37 -12.98 -0.15 37.45
CA LEU A 37 -11.59 0.25 37.31
C LEU A 37 -10.78 -0.26 38.52
N ARG A 38 -9.44 -0.32 38.36
CA ARG A 38 -8.35 -0.47 39.39
C ARG A 38 -7.98 -1.92 39.78
N LEU A 39 -6.71 -2.31 39.94
CA LEU A 39 -5.58 -1.67 40.66
C LEU A 39 -4.20 -2.15 40.15
N LEU A 40 -3.20 -1.29 40.36
CA LEU A 40 -1.76 -1.49 40.16
C LEU A 40 -1.14 -2.59 41.03
N ALA A 41 -0.09 -3.24 40.52
CA ALA A 41 1.06 -3.68 41.32
C ALA A 41 2.34 -3.74 40.47
N ALA A 42 3.40 -3.12 40.98
CA ALA A 42 4.72 -3.00 40.40
C ALA A 42 5.59 -4.25 40.67
N GLY A 43 6.59 -4.49 39.81
CA GLY A 43 7.63 -5.49 40.03
C GLY A 43 8.60 -5.64 38.85
N GLU A 44 9.62 -4.79 38.79
CA GLU A 44 10.96 -5.12 38.26
C GLU A 44 11.82 -5.64 39.42
N PRO A 45 12.98 -6.33 39.25
CA PRO A 45 13.91 -6.27 38.10
C PRO A 45 14.58 -7.61 37.68
N ALA A 46 15.26 -7.63 36.53
CA ALA A 46 16.60 -8.23 36.36
C ALA A 46 17.13 -8.08 34.92
N CYS A 47 18.34 -7.54 34.82
CA CYS A 47 19.12 -7.37 33.60
C CYS A 47 19.54 -8.71 32.98
N GLY A 48 19.32 -8.85 31.67
CA GLY A 48 19.89 -9.89 30.82
C GLY A 48 20.19 -9.31 29.44
N PHE A 49 21.46 -9.07 29.17
CA PHE A 49 21.96 -8.43 27.95
C PHE A 49 21.73 -9.37 26.75
N GLN A 50 20.66 -9.16 25.99
CA GLN A 50 20.50 -9.71 24.64
C GLN A 50 20.46 -8.57 23.63
N ARG A 51 21.33 -8.65 22.62
CA ARG A 51 21.34 -7.74 21.46
C ARG A 51 20.06 -7.96 20.65
N LYS A 52 19.02 -7.21 21.00
CA LYS A 52 17.75 -7.13 20.29
C LYS A 52 17.93 -6.17 19.11
N VAL A 53 18.04 -6.71 17.89
CA VAL A 53 17.93 -5.90 16.67
C VAL A 53 16.46 -5.52 16.54
N ARG A 54 16.13 -4.26 16.84
CA ARG A 54 14.76 -3.75 16.86
C ARG A 54 14.45 -3.14 15.49
N TRP A 55 13.58 -3.79 14.73
CA TRP A 55 12.95 -3.21 13.55
C TRP A 55 11.77 -2.33 14.00
N TYR A 56 11.68 -1.11 13.47
CA TYR A 56 10.54 -0.21 13.65
C TYR A 56 9.74 -0.16 12.34
N PRO A 57 8.42 -0.41 12.36
CA PRO A 57 7.54 -0.08 11.22
C PRO A 57 7.39 1.45 11.11
N PRO A 58 7.22 2.01 9.90
CA PRO A 58 7.12 3.46 9.71
C PRO A 58 5.68 3.93 9.90
N SER A 59 5.22 4.03 11.15
CA SER A 59 3.93 4.68 11.46
C SER A 59 3.78 4.97 12.96
N SER A 60 4.18 6.19 13.37
CA SER A 60 3.50 7.01 14.39
C SER A 60 4.40 8.19 14.84
N PRO A 61 3.87 9.41 14.93
CA PRO A 61 4.64 10.62 15.20
C PRO A 61 5.03 10.77 16.67
N PHE A 62 6.29 11.15 16.90
CA PHE A 62 6.75 11.64 18.19
C PHE A 62 6.04 12.95 18.54
N PHE A 63 5.37 12.96 19.70
CA PHE A 63 4.99 14.17 20.42
C PHE A 63 6.22 15.04 20.67
N PHE A 64 6.30 16.21 20.03
CA PHE A 64 7.13 17.30 20.50
C PHE A 64 6.30 18.23 21.38
N SER A 65 6.69 18.30 22.65
CA SER A 65 6.21 19.24 23.65
C SER A 65 6.47 20.69 23.22
N HIS A 66 5.39 21.46 23.19
CA HIS A 66 5.27 22.92 23.26
C HIS A 66 6.57 23.68 23.61
N CYS A 67 7.23 24.26 22.60
CA CYS A 67 8.03 25.46 22.78
C CYS A 67 7.19 26.66 22.33
N ARG A 68 6.74 27.45 23.31
CA ARG A 68 5.94 28.66 23.11
C ARG A 68 6.80 29.73 22.43
N ALA A 69 6.45 30.16 21.23
CA ALA A 69 7.06 31.34 20.61
C ALA A 69 6.64 32.62 21.38
N PRO A 70 7.53 33.58 21.62
CA PRO A 70 7.15 34.88 22.17
C PRO A 70 6.40 35.71 21.11
N PRO A 71 5.54 36.66 21.52
CA PRO A 71 4.74 37.46 20.59
C PRO A 71 5.62 38.35 19.70
N PRO A 72 5.17 38.71 18.50
CA PRO A 72 5.96 39.53 17.58
C PRO A 72 6.17 40.93 18.17
N ALA A 73 7.44 41.31 18.29
CA ALA A 73 7.82 42.67 18.64
C ALA A 73 7.34 43.63 17.54
N VAL A 74 6.59 44.64 17.94
CA VAL A 74 6.17 45.77 17.09
C VAL A 74 7.43 46.48 16.62
N CYS A 75 7.71 46.44 15.32
CA CYS A 75 8.84 47.15 14.74
C CYS A 75 8.40 48.57 14.40
N SER A 76 8.68 49.51 15.31
CA SER A 76 8.48 50.94 15.09
C SER A 76 9.34 51.42 13.93
N THR A 77 8.71 52.12 12.98
CA THR A 77 9.35 52.79 11.86
C THR A 77 10.10 54.02 12.33
N GLU A 78 11.43 53.98 12.42
CA GLU A 78 12.26 55.18 12.32
C GLU A 78 13.73 54.87 11.96
N CYS A 79 14.12 55.39 10.79
CA CYS A 79 15.44 55.86 10.38
C CYS A 79 16.71 55.13 10.83
N LEU A 80 17.31 54.35 9.91
CA LEU A 80 18.76 54.43 9.65
C LEU A 80 19.04 54.25 8.15
N ARG A 81 19.37 55.36 7.47
CA ARG A 81 20.20 55.36 6.26
C ARG A 81 21.56 54.79 6.66
N GLY A 82 21.73 53.48 6.49
CA GLY A 82 22.96 52.75 6.79
C GLY A 82 23.09 51.59 5.82
N GLN A 83 24.23 51.54 5.15
CA GLN A 83 24.63 50.61 4.10
C GLN A 83 24.02 49.20 4.26
N ARG A 84 23.29 48.72 3.24
CA ARG A 84 22.91 47.30 3.16
C ARG A 84 24.21 46.49 3.23
N PRO A 85 24.40 45.57 4.19
CA PRO A 85 25.50 44.65 4.10
C PRO A 85 25.38 43.93 2.76
N ARG A 86 26.45 43.97 1.95
CA ARG A 86 26.52 43.19 0.72
C ARG A 86 26.33 41.73 1.11
N SER A 87 25.11 41.23 1.02
CA SER A 87 24.83 39.82 1.12
C SER A 87 25.70 39.17 0.05
N ARG A 88 26.59 38.27 0.48
CA ARG A 88 27.40 37.50 -0.47
C ARG A 88 26.42 36.88 -1.47
N PRO A 89 26.61 37.06 -2.79
CA PRO A 89 25.75 36.41 -3.76
C PRO A 89 25.84 34.91 -3.50
N VAL A 90 24.72 34.31 -3.08
CA VAL A 90 24.61 32.87 -2.89
C VAL A 90 24.96 32.26 -4.24
N ARG A 91 26.04 31.47 -4.28
CA ARG A 91 26.43 30.80 -5.52
C ARG A 91 25.25 29.93 -5.97
N PRO A 92 24.75 30.08 -7.21
CA PRO A 92 23.63 29.27 -7.68
C PRO A 92 24.00 27.79 -7.63
N ALA A 93 23.23 26.97 -6.90
CA ALA A 93 23.47 25.54 -6.82
C ALA A 93 23.43 24.90 -8.22
N PRO A 94 24.36 24.01 -8.62
CA PRO A 94 24.39 23.40 -9.96
C PRO A 94 23.06 22.76 -10.40
N PRO A 95 22.74 22.72 -11.71
CA PRO A 95 21.45 22.21 -12.20
C PRO A 95 21.13 20.78 -11.72
N ARG A 96 22.15 19.93 -11.64
CA ARG A 96 22.02 18.55 -11.16
C ARG A 96 21.55 18.45 -9.71
N ILE A 97 22.00 19.35 -8.84
CA ILE A 97 21.55 19.39 -7.44
C ILE A 97 20.08 19.81 -7.38
N LEU A 98 19.69 20.79 -8.18
CA LEU A 98 18.30 21.23 -8.24
C LEU A 98 17.39 20.14 -8.78
N GLN A 99 17.80 19.41 -9.83
CA GLN A 99 17.07 18.25 -10.35
C GLN A 99 16.90 17.15 -9.31
N HIS A 100 17.93 16.90 -8.51
CA HIS A 100 17.85 15.97 -7.39
C HIS A 100 16.87 16.46 -6.32
N VAL A 101 16.90 17.74 -5.94
CA VAL A 101 15.90 18.30 -5.01
C VAL A 101 14.48 18.17 -5.56
N LEU A 102 14.27 18.48 -6.85
CA LEU A 102 12.96 18.36 -7.51
C LEU A 102 12.47 16.91 -7.56
N SER A 103 13.37 15.92 -7.60
CA SER A 103 13.01 14.50 -7.63
C SER A 103 12.32 14.00 -6.36
N PHE A 104 12.39 14.75 -5.26
CA PHE A 104 11.69 14.44 -4.00
C PHE A 104 10.34 15.13 -3.86
N LEU A 105 10.02 16.07 -4.75
CA LEU A 105 8.76 16.80 -4.69
C LEU A 105 7.68 16.06 -5.49
N PRO A 106 6.40 16.19 -5.09
CA PRO A 106 5.31 15.85 -6.00
C PRO A 106 5.42 16.65 -7.30
N ALA A 107 4.93 16.08 -8.38
CA ALA A 107 5.11 16.58 -9.74
C ALA A 107 4.59 18.03 -9.90
N GLN A 108 3.45 18.36 -9.31
CA GLN A 108 2.84 19.70 -9.44
C GLN A 108 3.73 20.78 -8.79
N PRO A 109 4.15 20.69 -7.50
CA PRO A 109 5.16 21.57 -6.93
C PRO A 109 6.47 21.62 -7.73
N ALA A 110 6.96 20.48 -8.22
CA ALA A 110 8.20 20.42 -8.99
C ALA A 110 8.10 21.26 -10.27
N VAL A 111 7.00 21.12 -11.02
CA VAL A 111 6.71 21.92 -12.22
C VAL A 111 6.46 23.38 -11.86
N ARG A 112 5.79 23.69 -10.74
CA ARG A 112 5.56 25.07 -10.29
C ARG A 112 6.87 25.84 -10.06
N THR A 113 7.99 25.16 -9.77
CA THR A 113 9.30 25.84 -9.66
C THR A 113 9.74 26.55 -10.96
N CYS A 114 9.14 26.22 -12.11
CA CYS A 114 9.43 26.85 -13.40
C CYS A 114 9.28 28.37 -13.41
N VAL A 115 8.38 28.91 -12.59
CA VAL A 115 8.11 30.35 -12.56
C VAL A 115 9.07 31.13 -11.65
N LEU A 116 9.89 30.44 -10.85
CA LEU A 116 10.81 31.08 -9.89
C LEU A 116 11.93 31.87 -10.58
N ALA A 117 12.51 31.32 -11.64
CA ALA A 117 13.44 32.04 -12.52
C ALA A 117 13.63 31.29 -13.84
N ARG A 118 14.17 31.97 -14.87
CA ARG A 118 14.47 31.38 -16.19
C ARG A 118 15.25 30.05 -16.11
N ARG A 119 16.14 29.93 -15.12
CA ARG A 119 16.95 28.73 -14.89
C ARG A 119 16.16 27.51 -14.43
N TRP A 120 15.00 27.70 -13.79
CA TRP A 120 14.18 26.60 -13.26
C TRP A 120 13.20 26.02 -14.29
N ARG A 121 12.94 26.77 -15.37
CA ARG A 121 11.88 26.49 -16.36
C ARG A 121 11.84 25.06 -16.93
N ARG A 122 12.99 24.38 -17.03
CA ARG A 122 13.10 23.01 -17.57
C ARG A 122 13.83 22.04 -16.65
N LEU A 123 14.06 22.40 -15.38
CA LEU A 123 14.83 21.52 -14.50
C LEU A 123 14.06 20.23 -14.20
N TRP A 124 12.75 20.33 -13.96
CA TRP A 124 11.89 19.18 -13.67
C TRP A 124 11.87 18.14 -14.80
N GLU A 125 12.02 18.55 -16.06
CA GLU A 125 12.06 17.63 -17.23
C GLU A 125 13.22 16.61 -17.10
N GLY A 126 14.32 17.01 -16.44
CA GLY A 126 15.48 16.14 -16.21
C GLY A 126 15.54 15.53 -14.81
N ALA A 127 14.50 15.66 -13.99
CA ALA A 127 14.48 15.03 -12.67
C ALA A 127 14.43 13.49 -12.82
N ALA A 128 15.25 12.80 -12.01
CA ALA A 128 15.34 11.33 -12.02
C ALA A 128 14.25 10.66 -11.17
N GLY A 129 13.49 11.43 -10.38
CA GLY A 129 12.37 10.95 -9.59
C GLY A 129 11.10 11.65 -10.00
N LEU A 130 10.00 10.91 -10.01
CA LEU A 130 8.67 11.42 -10.32
C LEU A 130 7.66 10.90 -9.30
N ARG A 131 6.91 11.81 -8.66
CA ARG A 131 5.84 11.45 -7.71
C ARG A 131 4.54 12.10 -8.15
N ILE A 132 3.58 11.29 -8.56
CA ILE A 132 2.26 11.72 -9.03
C ILE A 132 1.26 11.51 -7.90
N THR A 133 0.71 12.60 -7.38
CA THR A 133 -0.26 12.60 -6.28
C THR A 133 -1.52 13.39 -6.65
N ALA A 134 -2.68 13.01 -6.14
CA ALA A 134 -3.93 13.76 -6.31
C ALA A 134 -4.07 14.96 -5.36
N ALA A 135 -3.39 14.94 -4.22
CA ALA A 135 -3.40 16.06 -3.29
C ALA A 135 -2.27 17.06 -3.62
N ASN A 136 -2.60 18.35 -3.59
CA ASN A 136 -1.62 19.44 -3.67
C ASN A 136 -0.87 19.70 -2.35
N ALA A 137 -1.24 19.02 -1.26
CA ALA A 137 -0.82 19.33 0.10
C ALA A 137 -0.09 18.16 0.78
N PRO A 138 0.83 18.42 1.72
CA PRO A 138 1.21 17.43 2.72
C PRO A 138 -0.01 17.10 3.58
N GLU A 139 -0.24 15.80 3.77
CA GLU A 139 -1.26 15.18 4.62
C GLU A 139 -1.61 15.96 5.92
N PRO A 140 -2.89 16.01 6.34
CA PRO A 140 -4.11 15.69 5.59
C PRO A 140 -4.63 16.89 4.76
N PRO A 141 -5.48 16.66 3.74
CA PRO A 141 -6.15 17.73 2.99
C PRO A 141 -6.90 18.68 3.93
N CYS A 142 -6.70 19.99 3.79
CA CYS A 142 -7.32 20.98 4.66
C CYS A 142 -8.82 21.18 4.35
N ALA A 143 -9.26 20.82 3.14
CA ALA A 143 -10.66 20.80 2.73
C ALA A 143 -10.92 19.76 1.60
N PRO A 144 -12.17 19.29 1.42
CA PRO A 144 -12.57 18.45 0.28
C PRO A 144 -12.28 19.10 -1.09
N ASP A 145 -12.29 20.44 -1.16
CA ASP A 145 -12.01 21.23 -2.35
C ASP A 145 -10.50 21.30 -2.71
N ASP A 146 -9.60 20.83 -1.83
CA ASP A 146 -8.16 20.75 -2.10
C ASP A 146 -7.77 19.53 -2.95
N LEU A 147 -8.75 18.66 -3.25
CA LEU A 147 -8.58 17.49 -4.11
C LEU A 147 -8.59 17.92 -5.57
N VAL A 148 -7.51 17.61 -6.30
CA VAL A 148 -7.45 17.83 -7.74
C VAL A 148 -8.52 16.96 -8.40
N SER A 149 -9.34 17.54 -9.28
CA SER A 149 -10.31 16.77 -10.06
C SER A 149 -9.59 15.71 -10.89
N SER A 150 -10.20 14.53 -11.08
CA SER A 150 -9.65 13.43 -11.86
C SER A 150 -9.21 13.89 -13.27
N GLY A 151 -10.04 14.73 -13.91
CA GLY A 151 -9.73 15.33 -15.21
C GLY A 151 -8.52 16.27 -15.20
N GLU A 152 -8.36 17.10 -14.16
CA GLU A 152 -7.21 18.01 -14.04
C GLU A 152 -5.91 17.27 -13.80
N LEU A 153 -5.94 16.21 -12.99
CA LEU A 153 -4.79 15.33 -12.77
C LEU A 153 -4.40 14.65 -14.08
N ARG A 154 -5.38 14.13 -14.82
CA ARG A 154 -5.16 13.49 -16.12
C ARG A 154 -4.47 14.42 -17.10
N GLU A 155 -5.04 15.60 -17.33
CA GLU A 155 -4.45 16.58 -18.23
C GLU A 155 -3.04 16.97 -17.79
N PHE A 156 -2.83 17.21 -16.49
CA PHE A 156 -1.52 17.53 -15.97
C PHE A 156 -0.49 16.42 -16.24
N VAL A 157 -0.80 15.17 -15.93
CA VAL A 157 0.12 14.04 -16.11
C VAL A 157 0.40 13.79 -17.59
N ASP A 158 -0.60 13.86 -18.46
CA ASP A 158 -0.42 13.71 -19.90
C ASP A 158 0.57 14.74 -20.45
N HIS A 159 0.41 16.02 -20.09
CA HIS A 159 1.34 17.08 -20.49
C HIS A 159 2.73 16.90 -19.87
N LEU A 160 2.79 16.51 -18.61
CA LEU A 160 4.04 16.27 -17.88
C LEU A 160 4.88 15.19 -18.57
N LEU A 161 4.28 14.04 -18.88
CA LEU A 161 4.96 12.92 -19.52
C LEU A 161 5.34 13.26 -20.97
N LEU A 162 4.48 13.98 -21.70
CA LEU A 162 4.77 14.45 -23.05
C LEU A 162 6.01 15.35 -23.09
N LEU A 163 6.08 16.33 -22.20
CA LEU A 163 7.18 17.31 -22.14
C LEU A 163 8.48 16.71 -21.60
N ARG A 164 8.39 15.79 -20.64
CA ARG A 164 9.54 15.06 -20.11
C ARG A 164 10.14 14.12 -21.16
N GLY A 165 9.30 13.56 -22.02
CA GLY A 165 9.71 12.56 -23.00
C GLY A 165 10.29 11.31 -22.35
N GLY A 166 11.21 10.63 -23.06
CA GLY A 166 11.78 9.35 -22.63
C GLY A 166 12.99 9.44 -21.69
N ALA A 167 13.14 10.53 -20.92
CA ALA A 167 14.27 10.67 -20.01
C ALA A 167 14.29 9.53 -18.96
N PRO A 168 15.45 9.00 -18.55
CA PRO A 168 15.50 7.89 -17.61
C PRO A 168 14.96 8.30 -16.23
N LEU A 169 14.31 7.38 -15.54
CA LEU A 169 13.86 7.53 -14.15
C LEU A 169 14.61 6.55 -13.25
N ASP A 170 15.07 7.02 -12.11
CA ASP A 170 15.52 6.16 -11.02
C ASP A 170 14.31 5.68 -10.20
N SER A 171 13.33 6.55 -9.94
CA SER A 171 12.12 6.21 -9.18
C SER A 171 10.86 6.87 -9.72
N CYS A 172 9.73 6.16 -9.69
CA CYS A 172 8.42 6.73 -9.96
C CYS A 172 7.40 6.20 -8.96
N GLU A 173 6.52 7.09 -8.49
CA GLU A 173 5.48 6.76 -7.52
C GLU A 173 4.12 7.31 -7.95
N PHE A 174 3.10 6.47 -7.92
CA PHE A 174 1.69 6.82 -8.11
C PHE A 174 0.98 6.69 -6.77
N TRP A 175 0.32 7.76 -6.32
CA TRP A 175 -0.38 7.86 -5.03
C TRP A 175 -1.67 8.68 -5.21
N PHE A 176 -2.73 8.05 -5.70
CA PHE A 176 -4.03 8.69 -5.89
C PHE A 176 -5.15 7.69 -6.12
N ASP A 177 -6.38 8.17 -6.03
CA ASP A 177 -7.58 7.37 -6.26
C ASP A 177 -8.12 7.61 -7.67
N VAL A 178 -8.55 6.54 -8.33
CA VAL A 178 -9.21 6.58 -9.63
C VAL A 178 -10.72 6.56 -9.40
N ARG A 179 -11.36 7.69 -9.73
CA ARG A 179 -12.79 7.91 -9.54
C ARG A 179 -13.62 7.47 -10.73
N ASP A 180 -13.13 7.75 -11.93
CA ASP A 180 -13.84 7.56 -13.19
C ASP A 180 -13.17 6.47 -14.05
N ASP A 181 -13.98 5.57 -14.59
CA ASP A 181 -13.49 4.46 -15.44
C ASP A 181 -12.78 4.94 -16.72
N VAL A 182 -13.10 6.16 -17.15
CA VAL A 182 -12.44 6.81 -18.29
C VAL A 182 -10.95 7.05 -18.05
N ASP A 183 -10.49 7.13 -16.79
CA ASP A 183 -9.09 7.37 -16.45
C ASP A 183 -8.26 6.09 -16.36
N VAL A 184 -8.89 4.92 -16.21
CA VAL A 184 -8.19 3.62 -16.10
C VAL A 184 -7.25 3.37 -17.30
N PRO A 185 -7.64 3.60 -18.57
CA PRO A 185 -6.73 3.48 -19.70
C PRO A 185 -5.57 4.48 -19.65
N HIS A 186 -5.79 5.72 -19.19
CA HIS A 186 -4.74 6.74 -19.08
C HIS A 186 -3.70 6.35 -18.04
N VAL A 187 -4.14 5.91 -16.86
CA VAL A 187 -3.25 5.43 -15.80
C VAL A 187 -2.39 4.25 -16.27
N ASN A 188 -2.99 3.29 -16.96
CA ASN A 188 -2.25 2.18 -17.56
C ASN A 188 -1.23 2.66 -18.60
N LEU A 189 -1.59 3.61 -19.47
CA LEU A 189 -0.65 4.22 -20.42
C LEU A 189 0.50 4.96 -19.71
N TRP A 190 0.24 5.63 -18.59
CA TRP A 190 1.28 6.27 -17.78
C TRP A 190 2.24 5.25 -17.21
N ILE A 191 1.75 4.17 -16.59
CA ILE A 191 2.59 3.07 -16.08
C ILE A 191 3.49 2.54 -17.20
N ARG A 192 2.93 2.28 -18.38
CA ARG A 192 3.68 1.80 -19.55
C ARG A 192 4.73 2.79 -20.04
N HIS A 193 4.41 4.09 -20.03
CA HIS A 193 5.36 5.15 -20.39
C HIS A 193 6.52 5.23 -19.39
N ILE A 194 6.24 5.14 -18.09
CA ILE A 194 7.25 5.16 -17.03
C ILE A 194 8.19 3.95 -17.12
N VAL A 195 7.65 2.77 -17.41
CA VAL A 195 8.45 1.57 -17.66
C VAL A 195 9.39 1.77 -18.86
N ARG A 196 8.90 2.39 -19.95
CA ARG A 196 9.73 2.76 -21.10
C ARG A 196 10.81 3.80 -20.77
N CYS A 197 10.57 4.64 -19.77
CA CYS A 197 11.56 5.57 -19.21
C CYS A 197 12.62 4.88 -18.33
N GLN A 198 12.84 3.57 -18.47
CA GLN A 198 13.91 2.82 -17.81
C GLN A 198 13.86 2.92 -16.28
N VAL A 199 12.65 3.06 -15.71
CA VAL A 199 12.44 3.18 -14.27
C VAL A 199 13.10 2.01 -13.51
N ARG A 200 13.78 2.32 -12.40
CA ARG A 200 14.41 1.30 -11.54
C ARG A 200 13.54 0.91 -10.34
N ARG A 201 12.84 1.88 -9.75
CA ARG A 201 11.85 1.65 -8.68
C ARG A 201 10.49 2.19 -9.10
N LEU A 202 9.48 1.33 -9.11
CA LEU A 202 8.10 1.71 -9.40
C LEU A 202 7.21 1.40 -8.19
N VAL A 203 6.48 2.41 -7.72
CA VAL A 203 5.48 2.29 -6.66
C VAL A 203 4.11 2.60 -7.23
N LEU A 204 3.16 1.69 -7.06
CA LEU A 204 1.77 1.85 -7.44
C LEU A 204 0.91 1.72 -6.18
N SER A 205 0.43 2.84 -5.66
CA SER A 205 -0.66 2.92 -4.68
C SER A 205 -1.80 3.66 -5.34
N ILE A 206 -2.66 2.89 -5.99
CA ILE A 206 -3.76 3.42 -6.81
C ILE A 206 -5.02 2.71 -6.34
N THR A 207 -5.93 3.46 -5.72
CA THR A 207 -7.19 2.89 -5.22
C THR A 207 -8.36 3.23 -6.13
N ARG A 208 -9.50 2.56 -5.93
CA ARG A 208 -10.75 2.84 -6.64
C ARG A 208 -11.85 3.14 -5.63
N GLU A 209 -12.35 4.38 -5.63
CA GLU A 209 -13.27 4.91 -4.60
C GLU A 209 -14.65 4.21 -4.60
N ASN A 210 -15.07 3.59 -5.71
CA ASN A 210 -16.45 3.13 -5.92
C ASN A 210 -16.67 1.60 -5.86
N ASP A 211 -15.65 0.80 -5.56
CA ASP A 211 -15.81 -0.66 -5.57
C ASP A 211 -16.26 -1.19 -4.19
N VAL A 212 -17.55 -1.48 -4.08
CA VAL A 212 -18.23 -2.03 -2.88
C VAL A 212 -17.61 -3.35 -2.42
N ARG A 213 -16.78 -4.01 -3.25
CA ARG A 213 -16.09 -5.27 -2.92
C ARG A 213 -14.57 -5.18 -2.81
N GLY A 214 -13.95 -4.01 -2.96
CA GLY A 214 -12.52 -3.85 -2.71
C GLY A 214 -11.90 -2.69 -3.50
N LEU A 215 -11.21 -1.80 -2.80
CA LEU A 215 -10.63 -0.53 -3.27
C LEU A 215 -9.52 -0.67 -4.34
N HIS A 216 -9.48 -1.75 -5.12
CA HIS A 216 -8.31 -2.13 -5.88
C HIS A 216 -8.32 -1.63 -7.34
N PHE A 217 -7.23 -0.99 -7.77
CA PHE A 217 -7.07 -0.60 -9.17
C PHE A 217 -6.67 -1.79 -10.05
N HIS A 218 -7.30 -1.90 -11.23
CA HIS A 218 -6.97 -2.93 -12.23
C HIS A 218 -5.84 -2.44 -13.15
N VAL A 219 -4.65 -3.00 -12.95
CA VAL A 219 -3.56 -2.85 -13.93
C VAL A 219 -3.87 -3.71 -15.14
N ASP A 220 -3.60 -3.18 -16.34
CA ASP A 220 -3.88 -3.86 -17.60
C ASP A 220 -3.31 -5.29 -17.65
N ASN A 221 -4.04 -6.20 -18.30
CA ASN A 221 -3.67 -7.61 -18.44
C ASN A 221 -2.53 -7.82 -19.46
N LEU A 222 -1.45 -7.06 -19.33
CA LEU A 222 -0.28 -7.13 -20.19
C LEU A 222 0.99 -7.35 -19.34
N PRO A 223 1.94 -8.19 -19.79
CA PRO A 223 3.15 -8.44 -19.03
C PRO A 223 4.02 -7.19 -18.91
N LEU A 224 4.67 -7.05 -17.76
CA LEU A 224 5.62 -5.99 -17.49
C LEU A 224 6.99 -6.38 -18.07
N VAL A 225 7.51 -5.58 -18.99
CA VAL A 225 8.81 -5.86 -19.66
C VAL A 225 9.76 -4.71 -19.39
N SER A 226 10.82 -4.99 -18.62
CA SER A 226 11.86 -4.00 -18.30
C SER A 226 13.18 -4.64 -17.92
N ARG A 227 14.26 -4.24 -18.60
CA ARG A 227 15.64 -4.62 -18.19
C ARG A 227 16.20 -3.75 -17.06
N HIS A 228 15.48 -2.70 -16.65
CA HIS A 228 15.96 -1.69 -15.72
C HIS A 228 15.24 -1.72 -14.37
N LEU A 229 14.01 -2.23 -14.34
CA LEU A 229 13.22 -2.33 -13.11
C LEU A 229 13.90 -3.29 -12.14
N ARG A 230 14.17 -2.81 -10.93
CA ARG A 230 14.81 -3.53 -9.83
C ARG A 230 13.90 -3.73 -8.64
N ARG A 231 12.95 -2.80 -8.44
CA ARG A 231 12.01 -2.81 -7.33
C ARG A 231 10.61 -2.44 -7.79
N LEU A 232 9.65 -3.29 -7.48
CA LEU A 232 8.24 -3.09 -7.74
C LEU A 232 7.48 -3.16 -6.40
N GLU A 233 6.73 -2.11 -6.10
CA GLU A 233 5.91 -2.01 -4.90
C GLU A 233 4.46 -1.74 -5.32
N LEU A 234 3.57 -2.62 -4.89
CA LEU A 234 2.17 -2.65 -5.26
C LEU A 234 1.34 -2.56 -3.99
N TYR A 235 0.50 -1.54 -3.92
CA TYR A 235 -0.40 -1.26 -2.81
C TYR A 235 -1.81 -1.14 -3.37
N ASP A 236 -2.76 -1.83 -2.75
CA ASP A 236 -4.17 -1.73 -3.11
C ASP A 236 -4.43 -2.08 -4.59
N THR A 237 -3.74 -3.09 -5.12
CA THR A 237 -3.80 -3.43 -6.55
C THR A 237 -4.54 -4.74 -6.82
N LYS A 238 -5.37 -4.75 -7.87
CA LYS A 238 -5.99 -5.97 -8.40
C LYS A 238 -5.05 -6.58 -9.43
N LEU A 239 -4.64 -7.81 -9.16
CA LEU A 239 -3.57 -8.49 -9.89
C LEU A 239 -4.13 -9.56 -10.82
N SER A 240 -3.42 -9.79 -11.92
CA SER A 240 -3.74 -10.80 -12.92
C SER A 240 -2.51 -11.62 -13.29
N ASP A 241 -2.75 -12.79 -13.87
CA ASP A 241 -1.67 -13.69 -14.31
C ASP A 241 -0.65 -13.02 -15.23
N SER A 242 -1.12 -12.23 -16.21
CA SER A 242 -0.21 -11.60 -17.16
C SER A 242 0.62 -10.50 -16.53
N PHE A 243 0.06 -9.72 -15.60
CA PHE A 243 0.82 -8.69 -14.89
C PHE A 243 1.87 -9.30 -13.93
N LEU A 244 1.53 -10.43 -13.30
CA LEU A 244 2.41 -11.16 -12.37
C LEU A 244 3.37 -12.14 -13.06
N ASP A 245 3.33 -12.24 -14.39
CA ASP A 245 4.41 -12.80 -15.20
C ASP A 245 5.54 -11.77 -15.34
N LEU A 246 6.46 -11.81 -14.37
CA LEU A 246 7.60 -10.91 -14.27
C LEU A 246 8.85 -11.49 -14.95
N SER A 247 8.69 -12.51 -15.79
CA SER A 247 9.79 -13.09 -16.59
C SER A 247 10.41 -12.07 -17.56
N GLY A 248 9.62 -11.09 -18.00
CA GLY A 248 10.06 -9.94 -18.81
C GLY A 248 10.90 -8.91 -18.04
N CYS A 249 11.06 -9.07 -16.72
CA CYS A 249 11.82 -8.18 -15.85
C CYS A 249 13.06 -8.87 -15.23
N PRO A 250 14.10 -9.18 -16.02
CA PRO A 250 15.25 -9.96 -15.56
C PRO A 250 16.10 -9.27 -14.49
N GLY A 251 15.94 -7.95 -14.31
CA GLY A 251 16.64 -7.17 -13.28
C GLY A 251 15.87 -6.96 -11.98
N LEU A 252 14.64 -7.45 -11.87
CA LEU A 252 13.76 -7.24 -10.72
C LEU A 252 14.22 -8.08 -9.53
N GLU A 253 14.72 -7.43 -8.48
CA GLU A 253 15.22 -8.11 -7.28
C GLU A 253 14.20 -8.06 -6.14
N ASP A 254 13.44 -6.98 -6.06
CA ASP A 254 12.53 -6.70 -4.94
C ASP A 254 11.07 -6.60 -5.41
N LEU A 255 10.19 -7.41 -4.84
CA LEU A 255 8.75 -7.36 -5.07
C LEU A 255 8.01 -7.24 -3.74
N TYR A 256 7.27 -6.15 -3.57
CA TYR A 256 6.41 -5.90 -2.42
C TYR A 256 4.97 -5.77 -2.88
N ILE A 257 4.09 -6.52 -2.26
CA ILE A 257 2.64 -6.49 -2.49
C ILE A 257 1.99 -6.37 -1.12
N ASP A 258 1.25 -5.29 -0.92
CA ASP A 258 0.44 -5.09 0.28
C ASP A 258 -0.99 -4.79 -0.14
N ASN A 259 -1.94 -5.42 0.55
CA ASN A 259 -3.36 -5.34 0.21
C ASN A 259 -3.64 -5.63 -1.28
N GLY A 260 -3.04 -6.71 -1.81
CA GLY A 260 -3.23 -7.15 -3.19
C GLY A 260 -4.40 -8.10 -3.35
N ASP A 261 -5.16 -7.96 -4.44
CA ASP A 261 -6.24 -8.89 -4.83
C ASP A 261 -5.75 -9.86 -5.91
N PHE A 262 -5.56 -11.13 -5.53
CA PHE A 262 -5.15 -12.24 -6.40
C PHE A 262 -6.33 -13.07 -6.92
N GLY A 263 -7.58 -12.61 -6.80
CA GLY A 263 -8.76 -13.33 -7.26
C GLY A 263 -8.71 -13.74 -8.73
N ASN A 264 -7.98 -13.01 -9.57
CA ASN A 264 -7.78 -13.33 -11.00
C ASN A 264 -6.35 -13.81 -11.32
N ALA A 265 -5.55 -14.11 -10.31
CA ALA A 265 -4.15 -14.52 -10.44
C ALA A 265 -3.94 -15.94 -9.92
N LYS A 266 -3.70 -16.85 -10.85
CA LYS A 266 -3.32 -18.24 -10.62
C LYS A 266 -1.83 -18.37 -10.29
N ARG A 267 -0.98 -17.46 -10.78
CA ARG A 267 0.47 -17.60 -10.60
C ARG A 267 1.19 -16.26 -10.47
N ILE A 268 2.15 -16.22 -9.56
CA ILE A 268 3.24 -15.23 -9.55
C ILE A 268 4.48 -15.93 -10.09
N SER A 269 5.15 -15.37 -11.10
CA SER A 269 6.34 -15.98 -11.67
C SER A 269 7.48 -14.99 -11.91
N SER A 270 8.66 -15.32 -11.40
CA SER A 270 9.88 -14.57 -11.67
C SER A 270 11.13 -15.40 -11.41
N LYS A 271 12.15 -15.26 -12.26
CA LYS A 271 13.47 -15.88 -12.06
C LYS A 271 14.50 -14.94 -11.44
N SER A 272 14.15 -13.67 -11.26
CA SER A 272 15.06 -12.60 -10.83
C SER A 272 14.81 -12.14 -9.39
N VAL A 273 13.57 -12.26 -8.91
CA VAL A 273 13.17 -11.78 -7.57
C VAL A 273 13.94 -12.53 -6.48
N LYS A 274 14.56 -11.75 -5.60
CA LYS A 274 15.35 -12.18 -4.43
C LYS A 274 14.60 -11.91 -3.13
N HIS A 275 13.83 -10.83 -3.08
CA HIS A 275 13.10 -10.41 -1.89
C HIS A 275 11.62 -10.30 -2.25
N LEU A 276 10.81 -11.22 -1.71
CA LEU A 276 9.35 -11.23 -1.90
C LEU A 276 8.67 -10.91 -0.59
N SER A 277 7.76 -9.93 -0.61
CA SER A 277 6.85 -9.61 0.48
C SER A 277 5.42 -9.56 -0.03
N VAL A 278 4.54 -10.36 0.58
CA VAL A 278 3.10 -10.34 0.33
C VAL A 278 2.39 -10.22 1.66
N THR A 279 1.70 -9.11 1.88
CA THR A 279 1.03 -8.78 3.14
C THR A 279 -0.43 -8.42 2.91
N ASN A 280 -1.29 -8.79 3.86
CA ASN A 280 -2.70 -8.39 3.90
C ASN A 280 -3.46 -8.62 2.58
N SER A 281 -3.11 -9.66 1.84
CA SER A 281 -3.59 -9.87 0.46
C SER A 281 -4.63 -10.99 0.41
N CYS A 282 -5.66 -10.82 -0.43
CA CYS A 282 -6.70 -11.82 -0.67
C CYS A 282 -6.35 -12.70 -1.87
N PHE A 283 -6.64 -13.99 -1.74
CA PHE A 283 -6.30 -15.00 -2.73
C PHE A 283 -7.57 -15.62 -3.33
N ASN A 284 -7.42 -16.33 -4.45
CA ASN A 284 -8.57 -16.93 -5.10
C ASN A 284 -9.23 -18.02 -4.21
N GLU A 285 -10.54 -17.92 -4.06
CA GLU A 285 -11.35 -18.81 -3.21
C GLU A 285 -11.49 -20.24 -3.75
N GLN A 286 -11.31 -20.43 -5.06
CA GLN A 286 -11.55 -21.71 -5.75
C GLN A 286 -10.23 -22.45 -6.04
N ILE A 287 -9.20 -21.72 -6.47
CA ILE A 287 -7.90 -22.26 -6.88
C ILE A 287 -6.78 -21.63 -6.07
N ARG A 288 -5.74 -22.39 -5.74
CA ARG A 288 -4.58 -21.81 -5.04
C ARG A 288 -3.67 -21.08 -6.01
N THR A 289 -3.35 -19.85 -5.67
CA THR A 289 -2.29 -19.10 -6.37
C THR A 289 -0.94 -19.76 -6.13
N ILE A 290 -0.18 -19.99 -7.19
CA ILE A 290 1.17 -20.57 -7.14
C ILE A 290 2.19 -19.44 -7.11
N ILE A 291 3.07 -19.45 -6.12
CA ILE A 291 4.20 -18.53 -5.99
C ILE A 291 5.45 -19.23 -6.52
N ASP A 292 5.81 -18.94 -7.77
CA ASP A 292 6.96 -19.52 -8.48
C ASP A 292 8.10 -18.50 -8.63
N VAL A 293 8.86 -18.33 -7.56
CA VAL A 293 10.00 -17.41 -7.49
C VAL A 293 11.26 -18.12 -6.98
N PRO A 294 11.88 -19.01 -7.77
CA PRO A 294 12.94 -19.91 -7.30
C PRO A 294 14.23 -19.21 -6.83
N SER A 295 14.44 -17.96 -7.24
CA SER A 295 15.63 -17.17 -6.86
C SER A 295 15.48 -16.42 -5.53
N THR A 296 14.36 -16.63 -4.81
CA THR A 296 14.05 -15.94 -3.56
C THR A 296 15.04 -16.30 -2.46
N ILE A 297 15.57 -15.27 -1.80
CA ILE A 297 16.49 -15.32 -0.65
C ILE A 297 15.74 -14.97 0.63
N SER A 298 14.81 -14.00 0.57
CA SER A 298 13.94 -13.66 1.68
C SER A 298 12.47 -13.67 1.28
N LEU A 299 11.66 -14.36 2.07
CA LEU A 299 10.20 -14.39 1.91
C LEU A 299 9.53 -13.79 3.15
N TRP A 300 8.59 -12.88 2.92
CA TRP A 300 7.63 -12.40 3.92
C TRP A 300 6.22 -12.66 3.42
N LEU A 301 5.47 -13.50 4.13
CA LEU A 301 4.07 -13.80 3.83
C LEU A 301 3.25 -13.60 5.11
N GLU A 302 2.45 -12.55 5.17
CA GLU A 302 1.70 -12.21 6.38
C GLU A 302 0.22 -11.97 6.05
N SER A 303 -0.63 -12.60 6.87
CA SER A 303 -2.08 -12.49 6.77
C SER A 303 -2.60 -12.70 5.34
N PRO A 304 -2.36 -13.88 4.71
CA PRO A 304 -3.04 -14.24 3.47
C PRO A 304 -4.52 -14.54 3.77
N TRP A 305 -5.44 -13.90 3.06
CA TRP A 305 -6.88 -14.14 3.18
C TRP A 305 -7.30 -15.22 2.18
N ASP A 306 -8.45 -15.84 2.41
CA ASP A 306 -9.03 -16.90 1.58
C ASP A 306 -8.16 -18.17 1.53
N ARG A 307 -7.80 -18.66 0.33
CA ARG A 307 -6.97 -19.85 0.18
C ARG A 307 -5.50 -19.51 0.26
N THR A 308 -4.79 -20.20 1.12
CA THR A 308 -3.32 -20.10 1.27
C THR A 308 -2.63 -20.41 -0.07
N PRO A 309 -1.71 -19.55 -0.53
CA PRO A 309 -0.97 -19.79 -1.77
C PRO A 309 -0.03 -20.98 -1.65
N VAL A 310 0.21 -21.65 -2.78
CA VAL A 310 1.21 -22.72 -2.88
C VAL A 310 2.58 -22.11 -3.13
N LEU A 311 3.53 -22.37 -2.24
CA LEU A 311 4.91 -21.97 -2.42
C LEU A 311 5.63 -22.98 -3.33
N GLY A 312 6.10 -22.50 -4.48
CA GLY A 312 7.01 -23.24 -5.34
C GLY A 312 8.36 -23.49 -4.66
N SER A 313 9.21 -24.30 -5.29
CA SER A 313 10.54 -24.60 -4.74
C SER A 313 11.43 -23.35 -4.72
N MET A 314 11.92 -22.97 -3.54
CA MET A 314 12.83 -21.83 -3.35
C MET A 314 14.19 -22.33 -2.81
N PRO A 315 15.05 -22.91 -3.66
CA PRO A 315 16.31 -23.53 -3.21
C PRO A 315 17.33 -22.56 -2.61
N LEU A 316 17.21 -21.25 -2.89
CA LEU A 316 18.11 -20.21 -2.39
C LEU A 316 17.61 -19.51 -1.12
N LEU A 317 16.45 -19.91 -0.60
CA LEU A 317 15.79 -19.26 0.51
C LEU A 317 16.66 -19.30 1.76
N ALA A 318 17.02 -18.14 2.30
CA ALA A 318 17.80 -18.02 3.52
C ALA A 318 16.92 -17.67 4.72
N VAL A 319 15.98 -16.74 4.54
CA VAL A 319 15.09 -16.23 5.59
C VAL A 319 13.64 -16.32 5.12
N ALA A 320 12.77 -16.86 5.95
CA ALA A 320 11.35 -16.85 5.71
C ALA A 320 10.57 -16.44 6.96
N PHE A 321 9.63 -15.53 6.78
CA PHE A 321 8.63 -15.16 7.76
C PHE A 321 7.27 -15.48 7.18
N VAL A 322 6.52 -16.35 7.86
CA VAL A 322 5.14 -16.65 7.50
C VAL A 322 4.28 -16.49 8.75
N ARG A 323 3.29 -15.60 8.67
CA ARG A 323 2.34 -15.35 9.76
C ARG A 323 0.90 -15.41 9.28
N PHE A 324 0.08 -16.15 10.00
CA PHE A 324 -1.38 -16.16 9.84
C PHE A 324 -2.00 -15.48 11.05
N GLY A 325 -2.60 -14.30 10.84
CA GLY A 325 -3.28 -13.53 11.89
C GLY A 325 -4.66 -14.10 12.23
N THR A 326 -5.22 -13.71 13.37
CA THR A 326 -6.55 -14.15 13.83
C THR A 326 -7.71 -13.65 12.97
N ASP A 327 -7.52 -12.52 12.30
CA ASP A 327 -8.58 -11.81 11.57
C ASP A 327 -8.68 -12.24 10.10
N CYS A 328 -7.88 -13.21 9.66
CA CYS A 328 -7.96 -13.74 8.30
C CYS A 328 -9.07 -14.79 8.18
N MET A 329 -10.10 -14.47 7.39
CA MET A 329 -11.06 -15.45 6.90
C MET A 329 -10.31 -16.38 5.95
N SER A 330 -9.94 -17.58 6.41
CA SER A 330 -9.32 -18.57 5.54
C SER A 330 -10.37 -19.58 5.10
N LEU A 331 -10.34 -19.92 3.82
CA LEU A 331 -11.15 -20.98 3.25
C LEU A 331 -10.46 -22.36 3.34
N ASP A 332 -9.27 -22.41 3.91
CA ASP A 332 -8.53 -23.65 4.10
C ASP A 332 -8.94 -24.34 5.39
N GLU A 333 -10.17 -24.82 5.41
CA GLU A 333 -10.73 -25.54 6.55
C GLU A 333 -11.33 -26.87 6.10
N CYS A 334 -11.27 -27.86 6.98
CA CYS A 334 -11.95 -29.13 6.79
C CYS A 334 -12.59 -29.55 8.11
N TYR A 335 -13.92 -29.64 8.14
CA TYR A 335 -14.67 -30.04 9.31
C TYR A 335 -14.55 -31.54 9.63
N ASN A 336 -14.13 -32.34 8.65
CA ASN A 336 -14.04 -33.79 8.75
C ASN A 336 -12.62 -34.30 9.08
N SER A 337 -11.59 -33.45 8.96
CA SER A 337 -10.20 -33.80 9.30
C SER A 337 -9.39 -32.55 9.61
N GLU A 338 -8.62 -32.57 10.70
CA GLU A 338 -7.74 -31.45 11.05
C GLU A 338 -6.42 -31.41 10.25
N SER A 339 -6.09 -32.47 9.50
CA SER A 339 -4.77 -32.65 8.86
C SER A 339 -4.85 -33.00 7.37
N GLY A 340 -6.03 -32.87 6.78
CA GLY A 340 -6.30 -33.28 5.41
C GLY A 340 -6.71 -34.76 5.30
N ASP A 341 -7.13 -35.15 4.09
CA ASP A 341 -7.56 -36.52 3.74
C ASP A 341 -8.87 -36.93 4.44
N CYS A 342 -9.90 -36.10 4.31
CA CYS A 342 -11.22 -36.35 4.89
C CYS A 342 -12.11 -37.31 4.09
N ASP A 343 -11.55 -38.02 3.10
CA ASP A 343 -12.26 -38.88 2.13
C ASP A 343 -13.40 -38.20 1.34
N ASP A 344 -13.64 -36.90 1.51
CA ASP A 344 -14.61 -36.11 0.75
C ASP A 344 -13.94 -35.44 -0.45
N GLU A 345 -14.15 -36.00 -1.64
CA GLU A 345 -13.61 -35.51 -2.91
C GLU A 345 -13.98 -34.04 -3.23
N HIS A 346 -15.02 -33.49 -2.59
CA HIS A 346 -15.45 -32.10 -2.78
C HIS A 346 -14.88 -31.14 -1.73
N CYS A 347 -14.08 -31.63 -0.77
CA CYS A 347 -13.50 -30.79 0.27
C CYS A 347 -12.39 -29.88 -0.29
N GLN A 348 -12.74 -28.62 -0.56
CA GLN A 348 -11.82 -27.61 -1.08
C GLN A 348 -10.65 -27.28 -0.14
N GLY A 349 -10.81 -27.47 1.16
CA GLY A 349 -9.70 -27.37 2.13
C GLY A 349 -8.66 -28.47 1.89
N CYS A 350 -9.10 -29.73 1.78
CA CYS A 350 -8.23 -30.88 1.56
C CYS A 350 -7.63 -30.92 0.15
N TYR A 351 -8.42 -30.58 -0.89
CA TYR A 351 -8.11 -30.79 -2.31
C TYR A 351 -8.02 -29.46 -3.10
N GLY A 352 -7.75 -29.50 -4.41
CA GLY A 352 -7.74 -28.30 -5.27
C GLY A 352 -6.40 -27.58 -5.39
N LEU A 353 -5.30 -28.34 -5.58
CA LEU A 353 -4.00 -27.80 -6.02
C LEU A 353 -3.93 -27.55 -7.54
N GLU A 354 -4.83 -28.15 -8.30
CA GLU A 354 -4.84 -28.08 -9.76
C GLU A 354 -5.98 -27.19 -10.25
N GLY A 355 -5.63 -26.24 -11.12
CA GLY A 355 -6.53 -25.22 -11.67
C GLY A 355 -7.38 -25.70 -12.83
N ASP A 356 -7.83 -26.95 -12.80
CA ASP A 356 -8.65 -27.50 -13.85
C ASP A 356 -10.10 -27.10 -13.60
N ASN A 357 -10.68 -26.42 -14.59
CA ASN A 357 -12.04 -25.90 -14.58
C ASN A 357 -12.99 -26.97 -14.04
N PHE A 358 -13.80 -26.59 -13.05
CA PHE A 358 -14.84 -27.41 -12.44
C PHE A 358 -15.99 -27.61 -13.45
N ASN A 359 -15.71 -28.34 -14.53
CA ASN A 359 -16.68 -28.77 -15.53
C ASN A 359 -17.01 -30.22 -15.22
N GLY A 360 -17.74 -30.44 -14.12
CA GLY A 360 -18.58 -31.60 -13.81
C GLY A 360 -18.23 -32.97 -14.42
N SER A 361 -16.95 -33.36 -14.47
CA SER A 361 -16.53 -34.68 -14.95
C SER A 361 -15.78 -35.37 -13.82
N THR A 362 -16.51 -36.26 -13.18
CA THR A 362 -16.04 -37.29 -12.26
C THR A 362 -15.06 -38.21 -12.98
N ALA A 363 -13.77 -37.88 -12.94
CA ALA A 363 -12.71 -38.83 -13.25
C ALA A 363 -11.37 -38.33 -12.68
N ASN A 364 -11.00 -38.86 -11.51
CA ASN A 364 -9.64 -38.89 -10.98
C ASN A 364 -8.95 -37.52 -10.89
N VAL A 365 -9.47 -36.62 -10.04
CA VAL A 365 -8.60 -35.57 -9.46
C VAL A 365 -7.56 -36.33 -8.66
N ALA A 366 -6.35 -36.44 -9.21
CA ALA A 366 -5.27 -37.15 -8.56
C ALA A 366 -5.15 -36.65 -7.12
N LYS A 367 -5.06 -37.59 -6.16
CA LYS A 367 -4.64 -37.32 -4.78
C LYS A 367 -3.22 -36.76 -4.81
N ASN A 368 -3.06 -35.52 -5.26
CA ASN A 368 -1.76 -34.89 -5.41
C ASN A 368 -1.37 -34.40 -4.01
N ASN A 369 -0.81 -35.33 -3.24
CA ASN A 369 -0.27 -35.18 -1.89
C ASN A 369 0.98 -34.28 -1.92
N LYS A 370 0.80 -33.00 -2.26
CA LYS A 370 1.87 -32.00 -2.30
C LYS A 370 1.62 -30.98 -1.20
N SER A 371 2.66 -30.68 -0.44
CA SER A 371 2.65 -29.61 0.56
C SER A 371 2.38 -28.26 -0.10
N VAL A 372 1.60 -27.42 0.57
CA VAL A 372 1.23 -26.07 0.10
C VAL A 372 2.32 -25.05 0.44
N LEU A 373 2.80 -25.03 1.68
CA LEU A 373 3.78 -24.07 2.17
C LEU A 373 5.14 -24.72 2.42
N LEU A 374 5.18 -25.75 3.26
CA LEU A 374 6.41 -26.20 3.92
C LEU A 374 7.47 -26.72 2.95
N ASN A 375 7.05 -27.30 1.81
CA ASN A 375 7.99 -27.73 0.78
C ASN A 375 8.74 -26.55 0.13
N GLY A 376 8.05 -25.44 -0.15
CA GLY A 376 8.70 -24.22 -0.66
C GLY A 376 9.64 -23.57 0.36
N LEU A 377 9.37 -23.76 1.65
CA LEU A 377 10.17 -23.24 2.76
C LEU A 377 11.34 -24.13 3.18
N SER A 378 11.45 -25.34 2.62
CA SER A 378 12.41 -26.38 3.05
C SER A 378 13.89 -25.97 2.98
N GLY A 379 14.22 -24.95 2.16
CA GLY A 379 15.56 -24.39 2.03
C GLY A 379 15.95 -23.35 3.10
N ALA A 380 14.97 -22.81 3.85
CA ALA A 380 15.21 -21.70 4.78
C ALA A 380 16.16 -22.08 5.92
N LYS A 381 17.10 -21.18 6.24
CA LYS A 381 18.01 -21.30 7.41
C LYS A 381 17.44 -20.64 8.65
N THR A 382 16.71 -19.54 8.45
CA THR A 382 15.98 -18.84 9.50
C THR A 382 14.51 -18.84 9.11
N LEU A 383 13.69 -19.51 9.92
CA LEU A 383 12.28 -19.66 9.66
C LEU A 383 11.48 -19.20 10.88
N VAL A 384 10.61 -18.21 10.67
CA VAL A 384 9.59 -17.80 11.64
C VAL A 384 8.24 -18.21 11.07
N LEU A 385 7.62 -19.19 11.71
CA LEU A 385 6.25 -19.60 11.43
C LEU A 385 5.40 -19.26 12.64
N THR A 386 4.46 -18.34 12.45
CA THR A 386 3.50 -17.97 13.48
C THR A 386 2.10 -18.25 12.96
N ASP A 387 1.38 -19.13 13.64
CA ASP A 387 -0.02 -19.42 13.35
C ASP A 387 -0.85 -19.12 14.59
N GLU A 388 -1.47 -17.95 14.60
CA GLU A 388 -2.31 -17.51 15.72
C GLU A 388 -3.73 -18.07 15.61
N SER A 389 -4.04 -18.70 14.48
CA SER A 389 -5.39 -19.17 14.10
C SER A 389 -5.54 -20.69 14.07
N GLN A 390 -4.50 -21.46 14.42
CA GLN A 390 -4.48 -22.93 14.35
C GLN A 390 -4.88 -23.49 12.96
N LYS A 391 -4.39 -22.87 11.88
CA LYS A 391 -4.76 -23.21 10.49
C LYS A 391 -4.46 -24.67 10.16
N PHE A 392 -5.47 -25.30 9.58
CA PHE A 392 -5.46 -26.64 9.01
C PHE A 392 -4.30 -26.89 8.03
N ILE A 393 -3.86 -25.88 7.26
CA ILE A 393 -2.76 -26.04 6.28
C ILE A 393 -1.44 -26.43 6.93
N PHE A 394 -1.09 -25.86 8.09
CA PHE A 394 0.14 -26.25 8.77
C PHE A 394 0.08 -27.69 9.27
N LYS A 395 -1.01 -28.06 9.95
CA LYS A 395 -1.23 -29.43 10.43
C LYS A 395 -1.16 -30.44 9.28
N ARG A 396 -1.79 -30.08 8.16
CA ARG A 396 -1.76 -30.86 6.92
C ARG A 396 -0.35 -31.00 6.37
N ASP A 397 0.36 -29.90 6.13
CA ASP A 397 1.71 -29.94 5.57
C ASP A 397 2.70 -30.71 6.46
N VAL A 398 2.59 -30.59 7.79
CA VAL A 398 3.44 -31.34 8.74
C VAL A 398 3.22 -32.85 8.62
N LYS A 399 1.98 -33.32 8.45
CA LYS A 399 1.66 -34.74 8.23
C LYS A 399 2.38 -35.32 7.01
N TRP A 400 2.64 -34.48 6.01
CA TRP A 400 3.35 -34.86 4.79
C TRP A 400 4.89 -34.87 4.94
N CYS A 401 5.42 -34.72 6.16
CA CYS A 401 6.84 -34.88 6.51
C CYS A 401 7.80 -34.09 5.59
N PRO A 402 7.67 -32.76 5.50
CA PRO A 402 8.58 -31.95 4.71
C PRO A 402 10.01 -32.06 5.26
N MET A 403 10.98 -32.31 4.37
CA MET A 403 12.38 -32.39 4.77
C MET A 403 13.03 -31.00 4.78
N PHE A 404 13.19 -30.42 5.97
CA PHE A 404 14.03 -29.24 6.18
C PHE A 404 15.49 -29.68 6.29
N ARG A 405 16.24 -29.53 5.21
CA ARG A 405 17.63 -30.01 5.14
C ARG A 405 18.64 -29.06 5.79
N MET A 406 18.21 -27.85 6.17
CA MET A 406 19.08 -26.72 6.51
C MET A 406 18.78 -26.06 7.86
N LEU A 407 17.78 -26.57 8.61
CA LEU A 407 17.39 -26.07 9.94
C LEU A 407 18.14 -26.78 11.07
#